data_AF-A0A7C6FL90-F1
#
_entry.id   AF-A0A7C6FL90-F1
#
_cell.length_a   1.000
_cell.length_b   1.000
_cell.length_c   1.000
_cell.angle_alpha   90.00
_cell.angle_beta   90.00
_cell.angle_gamma   90.00
#
_symmetry.space_group_name_H-M   'P 1'
#
loop_
_entity.id
_entity.type
_entity.pdbx_description
1 polymer ?
#
loop_
_entity_poly.entity_id
_entity_poly.type
_entity_poly.pdbx_seq_one_letter_code
_entity_poly.pdbx_strand_id
1 'polypeptide(L)'
;ENVIFLGYPDRGLERMWWTYRDCEHSFRSPYTQTDKSLYLSGYTLSSPYCGDQVISDIQDILETYQPQTIYLPHASDLHTDHRASYNFVKEAIERLRQKGLSWVDDANIYLYLVHFGRMKWPPLWGYAPHLRLYPPSQLMSTRQWTGFELSEEEINKKKKALDQYQSQKEIRESLLAFVKINEVYAIDTDYYLPQNGKATILDERGEFALPKLVGGGDIKQMEVIRKENSIVLKLHYDSGIPLQVRYRFFLIGYSAGEVVFRESYMLFDKKRPVRIQGDYLSSLPTATNGRGWVALTFDFDHRPFPESLFLSAESSIPTNLMLDRLPWSMVIMEKGNKNR
;
A
#
# COMPACT_ATOMS: atom_id res chain seq x y z
N GLU A 1 -16.93 -15.91 -19.64
CA GLU A 1 -15.78 -15.12 -19.14
C GLU A 1 -15.95 -14.93 -17.65
N ASN A 2 -14.90 -15.10 -16.85
CA ASN A 2 -14.95 -14.97 -15.39
C ASN A 2 -14.36 -13.59 -15.01
N VAL A 3 -15.12 -12.52 -15.29
CA VAL A 3 -14.72 -11.14 -14.96
C VAL A 3 -15.72 -10.57 -13.97
N ILE A 4 -15.22 -10.05 -12.85
CA ILE A 4 -16.01 -9.40 -11.81
C ILE A 4 -15.65 -7.92 -11.79
N PHE A 5 -16.66 -7.05 -11.89
CA PHE A 5 -16.48 -5.61 -11.76
C PHE A 5 -16.91 -5.18 -10.37
N LEU A 6 -16.05 -4.51 -9.61
CA LEU A 6 -16.42 -4.01 -8.28
C LEU A 6 -17.22 -2.70 -8.33
N GLY A 7 -16.96 -1.84 -9.34
CA GLY A 7 -17.75 -0.64 -9.59
C GLY A 7 -17.50 0.52 -8.61
N TYR A 8 -16.34 0.55 -7.94
CA TYR A 8 -15.88 1.65 -7.08
C TYR A 8 -15.40 2.87 -7.88
N PRO A 9 -15.30 4.08 -7.27
CA PRO A 9 -15.13 5.32 -8.01
C PRO A 9 -13.68 5.56 -8.42
N ASP A 10 -13.51 6.17 -9.59
CA ASP A 10 -12.23 6.69 -10.05
C ASP A 10 -11.72 7.81 -9.12
N ARG A 11 -10.43 7.75 -8.77
CA ARG A 11 -9.70 8.68 -7.88
C ARG A 11 -10.32 8.84 -6.50
N GLY A 12 -11.01 7.81 -6.02
CA GLY A 12 -11.64 7.76 -4.70
C GLY A 12 -11.05 6.74 -3.74
N LEU A 13 -10.33 5.73 -4.23
CA LEU A 13 -9.97 4.56 -3.41
C LEU A 13 -9.03 4.92 -2.26
N GLU A 14 -8.06 5.81 -2.46
CA GLU A 14 -7.17 6.25 -1.37
C GLU A 14 -7.93 7.00 -0.27
N ARG A 15 -8.93 7.81 -0.66
CA ARG A 15 -9.79 8.49 0.30
C ARG A 15 -10.65 7.50 1.07
N MET A 16 -11.16 6.48 0.41
CA MET A 16 -11.92 5.39 1.03
C MET A 16 -11.05 4.51 1.95
N TRP A 17 -9.76 4.34 1.62
CA TRP A 17 -8.82 3.58 2.43
C TRP A 17 -8.64 4.17 3.84
N TRP A 18 -8.49 5.50 3.92
CA TRP A 18 -8.15 6.17 5.17
C TRP A 18 -9.27 7.04 5.75
N THR A 19 -9.85 7.94 4.96
CA THR A 19 -10.80 8.96 5.45
C THR A 19 -12.23 8.45 5.48
N TYR A 20 -12.72 7.88 4.38
CA TYR A 20 -14.09 7.38 4.20
C TYR A 20 -14.10 5.86 4.29
N ARG A 21 -13.56 5.35 5.40
CA ARG A 21 -13.40 3.90 5.59
C ARG A 21 -14.69 3.27 6.07
N ASP A 22 -15.27 3.84 7.12
CA ASP A 22 -16.58 3.44 7.61
C ASP A 22 -17.66 3.75 6.58
N CYS A 23 -18.69 2.91 6.56
CA CYS A 23 -19.83 3.09 5.66
C CYS A 23 -20.89 4.03 6.22
N GLU A 24 -20.71 4.57 7.43
CA GLU A 24 -21.56 5.64 7.97
C GLU A 24 -21.46 6.91 7.13
N HIS A 25 -20.26 7.22 6.65
CA HIS A 25 -20.00 8.36 5.77
C HIS A 25 -19.32 7.91 4.48
N SER A 26 -20.12 7.65 3.46
CA SER A 26 -19.60 7.26 2.14
C SER A 26 -18.94 8.42 1.40
N PHE A 27 -17.87 8.12 0.67
CA PHE A 27 -17.15 9.07 -0.17
C PHE A 27 -18.01 9.50 -1.37
N ARG A 28 -18.30 10.80 -1.48
CA ARG A 28 -18.98 11.34 -2.66
C ARG A 28 -17.98 11.62 -3.78
N SER A 29 -18.10 10.87 -4.89
CA SER A 29 -17.26 11.05 -6.07
C SER A 29 -17.47 12.42 -6.71
N PRO A 30 -16.42 13.20 -6.99
CA PRO A 30 -16.56 14.49 -7.67
C PRO A 30 -16.96 14.35 -9.14
N TYR A 31 -16.78 13.16 -9.74
CA TYR A 31 -17.07 12.91 -11.15
C TYR A 31 -18.52 12.50 -11.38
N THR A 32 -19.03 11.57 -10.57
CA THR A 32 -20.39 11.05 -10.69
C THR A 32 -21.38 11.72 -9.73
N GLN A 33 -20.88 12.52 -8.79
CA GLN A 33 -21.67 13.26 -7.80
C GLN A 33 -22.54 12.38 -6.88
N THR A 34 -22.20 11.09 -6.80
CA THR A 34 -22.83 10.08 -5.95
C THR A 34 -21.81 9.47 -4.98
N ASP A 35 -22.32 8.87 -3.92
CA ASP A 35 -21.61 8.18 -2.84
C ASP A 35 -21.75 6.65 -2.91
N LYS A 36 -22.22 6.13 -4.05
CA LYS A 36 -22.37 4.69 -4.28
C LYS A 36 -22.26 4.35 -5.77
N SER A 37 -22.06 3.06 -6.05
CA SER A 37 -21.92 2.56 -7.42
C SER A 37 -23.22 2.74 -8.23
N LEU A 38 -23.08 3.26 -9.45
CA LEU A 38 -24.17 3.39 -10.41
C LEU A 38 -24.24 2.20 -11.39
N TYR A 39 -23.26 1.30 -11.33
CA TYR A 39 -23.09 0.23 -12.30
C TYR A 39 -23.89 -1.00 -11.87
N LEU A 40 -24.86 -1.40 -12.71
CA LEU A 40 -25.63 -2.63 -12.51
C LEU A 40 -24.78 -3.91 -12.63
N SER A 41 -23.60 -3.80 -13.23
CA SER A 41 -22.60 -4.87 -13.35
C SER A 41 -21.66 -4.97 -12.14
N GLY A 42 -21.84 -4.11 -11.13
CA GLY A 42 -21.05 -4.15 -9.90
C GLY A 42 -21.31 -5.45 -9.12
N TYR A 43 -20.27 -5.98 -8.49
CA TYR A 43 -20.33 -7.19 -7.66
C TYR A 43 -21.39 -7.05 -6.57
N THR A 44 -21.33 -5.94 -5.83
CA THR A 44 -22.36 -5.51 -4.90
C THR A 44 -23.18 -4.39 -5.55
N LEU A 45 -24.47 -4.65 -5.79
CA LEU A 45 -25.36 -3.68 -6.41
C LEU A 45 -25.51 -2.43 -5.53
N SER A 46 -25.34 -1.25 -6.11
CA SER A 46 -25.40 0.03 -5.38
C SER A 46 -24.41 0.09 -4.20
N SER A 47 -23.25 -0.56 -4.33
CA SER A 47 -22.20 -0.60 -3.30
C SER A 47 -21.85 0.82 -2.80
N PRO A 48 -21.97 1.11 -1.49
CA PRO A 48 -21.53 2.39 -0.93
C PRO A 48 -20.03 2.59 -1.13
N TYR A 49 -19.63 3.84 -1.41
CA TYR A 49 -18.23 4.20 -1.58
C TYR A 49 -17.54 4.40 -0.22
N CYS A 50 -17.40 3.31 0.53
CA CYS A 50 -16.66 3.23 1.78
C CYS A 50 -15.62 2.10 1.74
N GLY A 51 -14.54 2.24 2.52
CA GLY A 51 -13.47 1.24 2.57
C GLY A 51 -13.91 -0.14 3.06
N ASP A 52 -14.77 -0.20 4.09
CA ASP A 52 -15.21 -1.47 4.68
C ASP A 52 -16.01 -2.33 3.67
N GLN A 53 -16.78 -1.71 2.78
CA GLN A 53 -17.49 -2.42 1.71
C GLN A 53 -16.51 -2.97 0.65
N VAL A 54 -15.45 -2.22 0.29
CA VAL A 54 -14.40 -2.73 -0.62
C VAL A 54 -13.74 -3.98 -0.03
N ILE A 55 -13.41 -3.93 1.27
CA ILE A 55 -12.78 -5.05 1.97
C ILE A 55 -13.73 -6.26 2.01
N SER A 56 -15.00 -6.05 2.32
CA SER A 56 -16.01 -7.11 2.31
C SER A 56 -16.12 -7.79 0.94
N ASP A 57 -16.28 -7.01 -0.13
CA ASP A 57 -16.38 -7.56 -1.49
C ASP A 57 -15.13 -8.36 -1.88
N ILE A 58 -13.93 -7.85 -1.53
CA ILE A 58 -12.68 -8.54 -1.81
C ILE A 58 -12.57 -9.84 -0.99
N GLN A 59 -12.94 -9.81 0.30
CA GLN A 59 -12.93 -11.02 1.14
C GLN A 59 -13.86 -12.09 0.56
N ASP A 60 -15.09 -11.72 0.20
CA ASP A 60 -16.06 -12.65 -0.39
C ASP A 60 -15.51 -13.29 -1.68
N ILE A 61 -14.89 -12.50 -2.55
CA ILE A 61 -14.28 -12.99 -3.79
C ILE A 61 -13.11 -13.92 -3.47
N LEU A 62 -12.20 -13.52 -2.58
CA LEU A 62 -11.04 -14.33 -2.20
C LEU A 62 -11.47 -15.66 -1.56
N GLU A 63 -12.44 -15.66 -0.65
CA GLU A 63 -12.99 -16.86 -0.03
C GLU A 63 -13.68 -17.79 -1.03
N THR A 64 -14.36 -17.21 -2.02
CA THR A 64 -15.07 -17.96 -3.07
C THR A 64 -14.11 -18.67 -4.02
N TYR A 65 -13.05 -17.99 -4.46
CA TYR A 65 -12.15 -18.49 -5.51
C TYR A 65 -10.89 -19.16 -4.98
N GLN A 66 -10.46 -18.83 -3.76
CA GLN A 66 -9.26 -19.37 -3.10
C GLN A 66 -8.04 -19.41 -4.04
N PRO A 67 -7.65 -18.26 -4.63
CA PRO A 67 -6.64 -18.22 -5.68
C PRO A 67 -5.26 -18.65 -5.17
N GLN A 68 -4.56 -19.48 -5.95
CA GLN A 68 -3.15 -19.81 -5.72
C GLN A 68 -2.20 -18.68 -6.14
N THR A 69 -2.69 -17.73 -6.95
CA THR A 69 -1.90 -16.62 -7.47
C THR A 69 -2.76 -15.37 -7.58
N ILE A 70 -2.24 -14.25 -7.07
CA ILE A 70 -2.89 -12.95 -7.06
C ILE A 70 -1.94 -11.95 -7.69
N TYR A 71 -2.40 -11.22 -8.70
CA TYR A 71 -1.67 -10.10 -9.29
C TYR A 71 -2.26 -8.78 -8.80
N LEU A 72 -1.43 -7.90 -8.23
CA LEU A 72 -1.83 -6.61 -7.66
C LEU A 72 -0.96 -5.46 -8.14
N PRO A 73 -1.44 -4.21 -8.10
CA PRO A 73 -0.55 -3.08 -8.28
C PRO A 73 0.54 -3.04 -7.20
N HIS A 74 1.70 -2.50 -7.55
CA HIS A 74 2.78 -2.25 -6.60
C HIS A 74 2.37 -1.22 -5.54
N ALA A 75 2.77 -1.43 -4.28
CA ALA A 75 2.48 -0.50 -3.19
C ALA A 75 3.07 0.91 -3.38
N SER A 76 4.09 1.02 -4.24
CA SER A 76 4.79 2.25 -4.61
C SER A 76 4.38 2.84 -5.96
N ASP A 77 3.29 2.33 -6.56
CA ASP A 77 2.72 2.96 -7.75
C ASP A 77 2.33 4.42 -7.45
N LEU A 78 2.63 5.33 -8.38
CA LEU A 78 2.35 6.75 -8.20
C LEU A 78 0.86 7.07 -8.27
N HIS A 79 0.04 6.19 -8.87
CA HIS A 79 -1.41 6.37 -8.89
C HIS A 79 -2.04 5.99 -7.54
N THR A 80 -2.81 6.93 -6.97
CA THR A 80 -3.43 6.78 -5.65
C THR A 80 -4.34 5.56 -5.55
N ASP A 81 -5.13 5.30 -6.59
CA ASP A 81 -6.04 4.15 -6.58
C ASP A 81 -5.31 2.81 -6.70
N HIS A 82 -4.18 2.76 -7.42
CA HIS A 82 -3.39 1.54 -7.53
C HIS A 82 -2.84 1.12 -6.16
N ARG A 83 -2.32 2.08 -5.40
CA ARG A 83 -1.86 1.82 -4.03
C ARG A 83 -2.98 1.42 -3.11
N ALA A 84 -4.13 2.10 -3.20
CA ALA A 84 -5.28 1.77 -2.38
C ALA A 84 -5.80 0.35 -2.68
N SER A 85 -5.80 -0.08 -3.95
CA SER A 85 -6.13 -1.46 -4.32
C SER A 85 -5.17 -2.47 -3.68
N TYR A 86 -3.86 -2.21 -3.69
CA TYR A 86 -2.90 -3.03 -2.94
C TYR A 86 -3.27 -3.09 -1.45
N ASN A 87 -3.56 -1.94 -0.83
CA ASN A 87 -3.90 -1.87 0.58
C ASN A 87 -5.15 -2.69 0.93
N PHE A 88 -6.24 -2.52 0.17
CA PHE A 88 -7.49 -3.22 0.40
C PHE A 88 -7.33 -4.74 0.27
N VAL A 89 -6.62 -5.21 -0.75
CA VAL A 89 -6.40 -6.66 -0.94
C VAL A 89 -5.48 -7.21 0.15
N LYS A 90 -4.40 -6.52 0.50
CA LYS A 90 -3.49 -6.96 1.58
C LYS A 90 -4.19 -7.05 2.93
N GLU A 91 -5.06 -6.09 3.24
CA GLU A 91 -5.86 -6.15 4.45
C GLU A 91 -6.85 -7.32 4.40
N ALA A 92 -7.58 -7.51 3.30
CA ALA A 92 -8.51 -8.62 3.16
C ALA A 92 -7.80 -9.98 3.39
N ILE A 93 -6.65 -10.18 2.75
CA ILE A 93 -5.78 -11.35 2.92
C ILE A 93 -5.41 -11.57 4.38
N GLU A 94 -4.91 -10.53 5.07
CA GLU A 94 -4.51 -10.65 6.48
C GLU A 94 -5.70 -10.97 7.40
N ARG A 95 -6.87 -10.36 7.15
CA ARG A 95 -8.07 -10.66 7.93
C ARG A 95 -8.52 -12.11 7.73
N LEU A 96 -8.45 -12.63 6.51
CA LEU A 96 -8.76 -14.04 6.21
C LEU A 96 -7.75 -15.00 6.85
N ARG A 97 -6.45 -14.66 6.80
CA ARG A 97 -5.38 -15.41 7.47
C ARG A 97 -5.66 -15.53 8.97
N GLN A 98 -6.00 -14.44 9.65
CA GLN A 98 -6.32 -14.45 11.08
C GLN A 98 -7.63 -15.18 11.42
N LYS A 99 -8.58 -15.24 10.48
CA LYS A 99 -9.78 -16.09 10.58
C LYS A 99 -9.47 -17.59 10.41
N GLY A 100 -8.24 -17.95 10.07
CA GLY A 100 -7.76 -19.34 9.98
C GLY A 100 -7.91 -19.97 8.60
N LEU A 101 -8.05 -19.17 7.54
CA LEU A 101 -8.15 -19.68 6.17
C LEU A 101 -6.74 -20.00 5.64
N SER A 102 -6.35 -21.28 5.71
CA SER A 102 -4.97 -21.72 5.42
C SER A 102 -4.55 -21.54 3.96
N TRP A 103 -5.49 -21.53 3.00
CA TRP A 103 -5.16 -21.36 1.57
C TRP A 103 -4.46 -20.02 1.30
N VAL A 104 -4.70 -19.02 2.15
CA VAL A 104 -4.14 -17.68 2.03
C VAL A 104 -2.62 -17.70 2.19
N ASP A 105 -2.09 -18.61 3.01
CA ASP A 105 -0.65 -18.72 3.26
C ASP A 105 0.10 -19.36 2.07
N ASP A 106 -0.60 -20.10 1.23
CA ASP A 106 -0.06 -20.74 0.02
C ASP A 106 -0.20 -19.87 -1.24
N ALA A 107 -0.92 -18.73 -1.15
CA ALA A 107 -1.17 -17.85 -2.28
C ALA A 107 0.06 -17.01 -2.65
N ASN A 108 0.49 -17.08 -3.91
CA ASN A 108 1.57 -16.26 -4.44
C ASN A 108 1.05 -14.88 -4.84
N ILE A 109 1.64 -13.81 -4.32
CA ILE A 109 1.25 -12.43 -4.65
C ILE A 109 2.35 -11.78 -5.51
N TYR A 110 1.98 -11.42 -6.73
CA TYR A 110 2.84 -10.74 -7.70
C TYR A 110 2.39 -9.29 -7.90
N LEU A 111 3.34 -8.36 -7.83
CA LEU A 111 3.10 -6.94 -7.91
C LEU A 111 3.50 -6.40 -9.29
N TYR A 112 2.54 -5.89 -10.05
CA TYR A 112 2.79 -5.19 -11.31
C TYR A 112 2.88 -3.68 -11.09
N LEU A 113 3.66 -3.00 -11.92
CA LEU A 113 3.88 -1.57 -11.81
C LEU A 113 3.35 -0.86 -13.06
N VAL A 114 2.56 0.20 -12.87
CA VAL A 114 2.00 0.97 -13.99
C VAL A 114 2.59 2.38 -14.02
N HIS A 115 2.68 3.05 -12.87
CA HIS A 115 3.21 4.41 -12.78
C HIS A 115 4.35 4.49 -11.77
N PHE A 116 5.57 4.77 -12.24
CA PHE A 116 6.72 4.91 -11.35
C PHE A 116 7.82 5.83 -11.89
N GLY A 117 8.45 6.53 -10.94
CA GLY A 117 9.66 7.28 -11.14
C GLY A 117 9.55 8.51 -12.04
N ARG A 118 10.61 9.33 -12.02
CA ARG A 118 10.79 10.47 -12.94
C ARG A 118 10.99 10.03 -14.40
N MET A 119 11.51 8.81 -14.60
CA MET A 119 11.74 8.18 -15.90
C MET A 119 10.49 7.42 -16.35
N LYS A 120 9.34 8.12 -16.41
CA LYS A 120 8.01 7.67 -16.90
C LYS A 120 7.92 6.16 -17.14
N TRP A 121 7.94 5.34 -16.09
CA TRP A 121 7.65 3.93 -16.27
C TRP A 121 6.25 3.80 -16.88
N PRO A 122 6.05 2.97 -17.91
CA PRO A 122 7.04 2.12 -18.58
C PRO A 122 7.92 2.90 -19.57
N PRO A 123 9.21 2.56 -19.71
CA PRO A 123 10.10 3.25 -20.63
C PRO A 123 9.66 3.04 -22.10
N LEU A 124 9.94 4.04 -22.94
CA LEU A 124 9.69 4.03 -24.39
C LEU A 124 8.21 3.77 -24.73
N TRP A 125 7.41 4.85 -24.68
CA TRP A 125 6.00 4.80 -25.06
C TRP A 125 5.79 4.34 -26.50
N GLY A 126 4.68 3.65 -26.72
CA GLY A 126 4.27 3.10 -28.00
C GLY A 126 4.55 1.61 -28.19
N TYR A 127 4.12 1.09 -29.33
CA TYR A 127 4.18 -0.34 -29.64
C TYR A 127 5.59 -0.77 -30.07
N ALA A 128 6.29 -1.44 -29.16
CA ALA A 128 7.61 -2.02 -29.41
C ALA A 128 7.69 -3.43 -28.79
N PRO A 129 7.04 -4.44 -29.42
CA PRO A 129 6.86 -5.77 -28.85
C PRO A 129 8.15 -6.56 -28.72
N HIS A 130 9.19 -6.24 -29.51
CA HIS A 130 10.48 -6.94 -29.52
C HIS A 130 11.43 -6.48 -28.40
N LEU A 131 11.07 -5.42 -27.67
CA LEU A 131 11.88 -4.94 -26.55
C LEU A 131 11.55 -5.70 -25.27
N ARG A 132 12.55 -5.83 -24.38
CA ARG A 132 12.41 -6.40 -23.05
C ARG A 132 12.04 -5.32 -22.03
N LEU A 133 11.14 -5.67 -21.13
CA LEU A 133 10.85 -4.90 -19.93
C LEU A 133 11.78 -5.36 -18.80
N TYR A 134 12.42 -4.44 -18.10
CA TYR A 134 13.24 -4.69 -16.92
C TYR A 134 12.70 -3.88 -15.75
N PRO A 135 12.68 -4.40 -14.51
CA PRO A 135 12.23 -3.61 -13.37
C PRO A 135 12.99 -2.27 -13.25
N PRO A 136 12.35 -1.21 -12.71
CA PRO A 136 13.08 0.01 -12.36
C PRO A 136 14.23 -0.30 -11.40
N SER A 137 15.45 0.13 -11.74
CA SER A 137 16.64 -0.19 -10.94
C SER A 137 16.56 0.32 -9.50
N GLN A 138 15.76 1.36 -9.25
CA GLN A 138 15.51 1.89 -7.91
C GLN A 138 14.80 0.89 -7.00
N LEU A 139 13.98 0.00 -7.54
CA LEU A 139 13.18 -0.99 -6.79
C LEU A 139 13.87 -2.36 -6.68
N MET A 140 14.99 -2.56 -7.37
CA MET A 140 15.72 -3.84 -7.38
C MET A 140 16.34 -4.20 -6.03
N SER A 141 16.55 -3.21 -5.15
CA SER A 141 17.15 -3.43 -3.83
C SER A 141 16.12 -3.70 -2.72
N THR A 142 14.84 -3.42 -2.98
CA THR A 142 13.77 -3.52 -1.98
C THR A 142 12.88 -4.73 -2.18
N ARG A 143 12.78 -5.24 -3.41
CA ARG A 143 11.95 -6.40 -3.75
C ARG A 143 12.72 -7.40 -4.62
N GLN A 144 12.34 -8.67 -4.48
CA GLN A 144 12.69 -9.67 -5.48
C GLN A 144 11.76 -9.51 -6.69
N TRP A 145 12.30 -9.74 -7.88
CA TRP A 145 11.56 -9.60 -9.14
C TRP A 145 11.63 -10.89 -9.93
N THR A 146 10.53 -11.21 -10.60
CA THR A 146 10.43 -12.31 -11.55
C THR A 146 9.96 -11.82 -12.90
N GLY A 147 10.30 -12.54 -13.95
CA GLY A 147 9.92 -12.22 -15.32
C GLY A 147 9.39 -13.45 -16.04
N PHE A 148 8.40 -13.24 -16.91
CA PHE A 148 7.78 -14.29 -17.72
C PHE A 148 7.91 -13.93 -19.19
N GLU A 149 8.58 -14.78 -19.95
CA GLU A 149 8.69 -14.62 -21.40
C GLU A 149 7.35 -14.93 -22.07
N LEU A 150 6.98 -14.11 -23.05
CA LEU A 150 5.75 -14.23 -23.81
C LEU A 150 6.07 -14.76 -25.21
N SER A 151 5.26 -15.70 -25.67
CA SER A 151 5.22 -16.11 -27.07
C SER A 151 4.66 -14.99 -27.95
N GLU A 152 4.95 -15.05 -29.25
CA GLU A 152 4.36 -14.11 -30.22
C GLU A 152 2.83 -14.12 -30.21
N GLU A 153 2.23 -15.29 -29.94
CA GLU A 153 0.77 -15.42 -29.82
C GLU A 153 0.24 -14.64 -28.61
N GLU A 154 0.89 -14.75 -27.45
CA GLU A 154 0.51 -14.03 -26.22
C GLU A 154 0.69 -12.53 -26.36
N ILE A 155 1.79 -12.07 -26.98
CA ILE A 155 2.03 -10.66 -27.30
C ILE A 155 0.89 -10.12 -28.18
N ASN A 156 0.50 -10.87 -29.21
CA ASN A 156 -0.61 -10.49 -30.10
C ASN A 156 -1.95 -10.49 -29.37
N LYS A 157 -2.22 -11.46 -28.49
CA LYS A 157 -3.43 -11.49 -27.64
C LYS A 157 -3.47 -10.28 -26.69
N LYS A 158 -2.36 -9.95 -26.03
CA LYS A 158 -2.23 -8.77 -25.15
C LYS A 158 -2.55 -7.49 -25.91
N LYS A 159 -1.96 -7.30 -27.10
CA LYS A 159 -2.27 -6.14 -27.95
C LYS A 159 -3.76 -6.08 -28.32
N LYS A 160 -4.35 -7.18 -28.77
CA LYS A 160 -5.77 -7.26 -29.14
C LYS A 160 -6.69 -6.92 -27.96
N ALA A 161 -6.35 -7.39 -26.76
CA ALA A 161 -7.07 -7.07 -25.53
C ALA A 161 -6.98 -5.58 -25.20
N LEU A 162 -5.78 -4.98 -25.27
CA LEU A 162 -5.59 -3.53 -25.04
C LEU A 162 -6.37 -2.68 -26.06
N ASP A 163 -6.43 -3.11 -27.32
CA ASP A 163 -7.20 -2.42 -28.37
C ASP A 163 -8.73 -2.47 -28.11
N GLN A 164 -9.24 -3.27 -27.16
CA GLN A 164 -10.66 -3.25 -26.77
C GLN A 164 -11.03 -2.06 -25.87
N TYR A 165 -10.06 -1.42 -25.21
CA TYR A 165 -10.30 -0.29 -24.30
C TYR A 165 -10.48 1.03 -25.07
N GLN A 166 -11.55 1.11 -25.87
CA GLN A 166 -11.82 2.22 -26.79
C GLN A 166 -11.95 3.58 -26.09
N SER A 167 -12.36 3.61 -24.81
CA SER A 167 -12.42 4.84 -24.01
C SER A 167 -11.05 5.36 -23.59
N GLN A 168 -10.00 4.54 -23.65
CA GLN A 168 -8.64 4.87 -23.21
C GLN A 168 -7.72 5.32 -24.37
N LYS A 169 -8.29 5.73 -25.51
CA LYS A 169 -7.54 6.11 -26.72
C LYS A 169 -6.48 7.17 -26.49
N GLU A 170 -6.75 8.15 -25.62
CA GLU A 170 -5.83 9.26 -25.32
C GLU A 170 -4.52 8.78 -24.67
N ILE A 171 -4.56 7.66 -23.95
CA ILE A 171 -3.40 7.07 -23.28
C ILE A 171 -2.90 5.79 -23.98
N ARG A 172 -3.39 5.50 -25.19
CA ARG A 172 -3.11 4.24 -25.90
C ARG A 172 -1.63 3.95 -26.07
N GLU A 173 -0.81 4.97 -26.36
CA GLU A 173 0.64 4.79 -26.51
C GLU A 173 1.32 4.41 -25.19
N SER A 174 0.80 4.89 -24.05
CA SER A 174 1.25 4.44 -22.72
C SER A 174 0.86 2.98 -22.48
N LEU A 175 -0.36 2.58 -22.84
CA LEU A 175 -0.81 1.19 -22.70
C LEU A 175 0.02 0.23 -23.58
N LEU A 176 0.29 0.61 -24.83
CA LEU A 176 1.08 -0.19 -25.76
C LEU A 176 2.55 -0.30 -25.39
N ALA A 177 3.07 0.61 -24.57
CA ALA A 177 4.42 0.53 -24.03
C ALA A 177 4.63 -0.76 -23.22
N PHE A 178 3.57 -1.30 -22.60
CA PHE A 178 3.62 -2.57 -21.89
C PHE A 178 3.59 -3.80 -22.81
N VAL A 179 3.33 -3.66 -24.11
CA VAL A 179 3.44 -4.79 -25.04
C VAL A 179 4.91 -5.00 -25.39
N LYS A 180 5.49 -6.04 -24.79
CA LYS A 180 6.93 -6.38 -24.76
C LYS A 180 7.08 -7.91 -24.84
N ILE A 181 8.29 -8.40 -24.99
CA ILE A 181 8.56 -9.86 -25.05
C ILE A 181 8.39 -10.57 -23.72
N ASN A 182 8.21 -9.83 -22.63
CA ASN A 182 8.07 -10.38 -21.30
C ASN A 182 7.17 -9.50 -20.41
N GLU A 183 6.62 -10.12 -19.37
CA GLU A 183 6.08 -9.43 -18.20
C GLU A 183 7.10 -9.44 -17.07
N VAL A 184 6.97 -8.49 -16.14
CA VAL A 184 7.84 -8.36 -14.97
C VAL A 184 6.98 -8.04 -13.75
N TYR A 185 7.20 -8.78 -12.66
CA TYR A 185 6.48 -8.60 -11.40
C TYR A 185 7.45 -8.62 -10.22
N ALA A 186 7.21 -7.75 -9.24
CA ALA A 186 7.82 -7.89 -7.93
C ALA A 186 7.10 -8.99 -7.15
N ILE A 187 7.80 -9.67 -6.25
CA ILE A 187 7.22 -10.65 -5.33
C ILE A 187 6.86 -9.91 -4.05
N ASP A 188 5.60 -10.03 -3.62
CA ASP A 188 5.19 -9.43 -2.36
C ASP A 188 5.79 -10.17 -1.16
N THR A 189 6.04 -9.42 -0.08
CA THR A 189 6.70 -9.93 1.12
C THR A 189 6.09 -9.27 2.34
N ASP A 190 5.53 -10.09 3.24
CA ASP A 190 5.14 -9.65 4.58
C ASP A 190 6.38 -9.60 5.49
N TYR A 191 6.36 -8.70 6.47
CA TYR A 191 7.41 -8.60 7.47
C TYR A 191 7.02 -9.37 8.72
N TYR A 192 7.85 -10.30 9.18
CA TYR A 192 7.61 -11.05 10.41
C TYR A 192 8.41 -10.44 11.57
N LEU A 193 7.75 -10.25 12.71
CA LEU A 193 8.31 -9.54 13.86
C LEU A 193 8.35 -10.43 15.12
N PRO A 194 9.53 -11.02 15.44
CA PRO A 194 9.71 -11.82 16.64
C PRO A 194 9.54 -11.01 17.93
N GLN A 195 9.23 -11.69 19.03
CA GLN A 195 9.23 -11.08 20.35
C GLN A 195 10.63 -10.55 20.68
N ASN A 196 10.71 -9.30 21.17
CA ASN A 196 11.98 -8.59 21.40
C ASN A 196 12.87 -8.43 20.15
N GLY A 197 12.28 -8.55 18.96
CA GLY A 197 12.94 -8.42 17.67
C GLY A 197 12.69 -7.09 16.96
N LYS A 198 13.19 -7.00 15.73
CA LYS A 198 12.93 -5.88 14.82
C LYS A 198 12.72 -6.35 13.39
N ALA A 199 11.89 -5.62 12.65
CA ALA A 199 11.76 -5.70 11.20
C ALA A 199 12.17 -4.36 10.58
N THR A 200 12.82 -4.38 9.42
CA THR A 200 13.23 -3.18 8.70
C THR A 200 12.49 -3.10 7.38
N ILE A 201 11.69 -2.06 7.21
CA ILE A 201 10.92 -1.78 6.00
C ILE A 201 11.69 -0.73 5.24
N LEU A 202 12.18 -1.09 4.05
CA LEU A 202 12.98 -0.20 3.22
C LEU A 202 12.10 0.76 2.42
N ASP A 203 12.58 1.98 2.22
CA ASP A 203 11.93 2.93 1.32
C ASP A 203 12.24 2.63 -0.15
N GLU A 204 11.20 2.64 -0.97
CA GLU A 204 11.23 2.37 -2.40
C GLU A 204 11.51 3.68 -3.17
N ARG A 205 12.73 4.20 -2.96
CA ARG A 205 13.16 5.52 -3.41
C ARG A 205 12.87 5.79 -4.90
N GLY A 206 12.63 7.06 -5.22
CA GLY A 206 12.53 7.54 -6.60
C GLY A 206 11.13 7.94 -7.03
N GLU A 207 10.15 7.84 -6.11
CA GLU A 207 8.77 8.30 -6.30
C GLU A 207 8.69 9.83 -6.50
N PHE A 208 9.47 10.60 -5.74
CA PHE A 208 9.42 12.07 -5.73
C PHE A 208 10.78 12.70 -6.07
N ALA A 209 10.77 13.73 -6.92
CA ALA A 209 11.99 14.50 -7.26
C ALA A 209 12.26 15.67 -6.29
N LEU A 210 11.27 16.05 -5.49
CA LEU A 210 11.31 17.18 -4.56
C LEU A 210 12.28 17.02 -3.38
N PRO A 211 12.43 15.85 -2.74
CA PRO A 211 13.35 15.69 -1.60
C PRO A 211 14.80 16.05 -1.92
N LYS A 212 15.25 15.81 -3.16
CA LYS A 212 16.61 16.15 -3.63
C LYS A 212 16.86 17.65 -3.77
N LEU A 213 15.80 18.44 -3.96
CA LEU A 213 15.89 19.90 -4.15
C LEU A 213 15.89 20.64 -2.82
N VAL A 214 15.16 20.13 -1.83
CA VAL A 214 15.10 20.75 -0.51
C VAL A 214 16.29 20.29 0.32
N GLY A 215 16.63 18.98 0.26
CA GLY A 215 17.77 18.36 0.93
C GLY A 215 17.42 17.51 2.16
N GLY A 216 16.15 17.33 2.52
CA GLY A 216 15.77 16.75 3.81
C GLY A 216 14.33 16.24 3.82
N GLY A 217 14.08 15.23 4.64
CA GLY A 217 12.77 14.56 4.72
C GLY A 217 12.58 13.38 3.77
N ASP A 218 13.60 13.01 3.01
CA ASP A 218 13.64 11.75 2.23
C ASP A 218 13.70 10.57 3.20
N ILE A 219 12.66 9.75 3.26
CA ILE A 219 12.58 8.56 4.11
C ILE A 219 13.54 7.51 3.56
N LYS A 220 14.21 6.78 4.45
CA LYS A 220 15.13 5.70 4.06
C LYS A 220 14.60 4.33 4.38
N GLN A 221 14.01 4.21 5.56
CA GLN A 221 13.47 2.98 6.09
C GLN A 221 12.70 3.28 7.36
N MET A 222 11.89 2.31 7.79
CA MET A 222 11.33 2.25 9.12
C MET A 222 11.77 0.96 9.81
N GLU A 223 12.37 1.09 10.99
CA GLU A 223 12.53 -0.05 11.91
C GLU A 223 11.27 -0.16 12.76
N VAL A 224 10.66 -1.34 12.77
CA VAL A 224 9.55 -1.70 13.65
C VAL A 224 10.12 -2.63 14.71
N ILE A 225 10.15 -2.18 15.96
CA ILE A 225 10.80 -2.89 17.07
C ILE A 225 9.72 -3.31 18.05
N ARG A 226 9.60 -4.62 18.28
CA ARG A 226 8.68 -5.18 19.26
C ARG A 226 9.39 -5.36 20.58
N LYS A 227 8.84 -4.80 21.65
CA LYS A 227 9.18 -5.12 23.03
C LYS A 227 8.01 -5.88 23.66
N GLU A 228 8.16 -6.26 24.92
CA GLU A 228 7.16 -7.06 25.66
C GLU A 228 5.74 -6.47 25.57
N ASN A 229 5.55 -5.18 25.88
CA ASN A 229 4.25 -4.51 25.78
C ASN A 229 4.26 -3.19 24.99
N SER A 230 5.26 -3.01 24.13
CA SER A 230 5.33 -1.79 23.31
C SER A 230 5.89 -2.06 21.92
N ILE A 231 5.51 -1.20 20.98
CA ILE A 231 6.02 -1.21 19.61
C ILE A 231 6.65 0.15 19.34
N VAL A 232 7.89 0.14 18.87
CA VAL A 232 8.61 1.36 18.46
C VAL A 232 8.63 1.42 16.94
N LEU A 233 8.08 2.49 16.38
CA LEU A 233 8.21 2.83 14.96
C LEU A 233 9.32 3.87 14.82
N LYS A 234 10.48 3.46 14.32
CA LYS A 234 11.64 4.32 14.16
C LYS A 234 11.91 4.59 12.68
N LEU A 235 11.62 5.82 12.27
CA LEU A 235 11.77 6.28 10.90
C LEU A 235 13.12 6.94 10.70
N HIS A 236 13.87 6.45 9.71
CA HIS A 236 15.15 7.01 9.29
C HIS A 236 14.97 7.88 8.05
N TYR A 237 15.67 9.00 7.97
CA TYR A 237 15.54 9.96 6.87
C TYR A 237 16.84 10.71 6.60
N ASP A 238 16.99 11.28 5.39
CA ASP A 238 18.11 12.18 5.09
C ASP A 238 18.00 13.50 5.85
N SER A 239 19.11 13.87 6.51
CA SER A 239 19.15 14.95 7.49
C SER A 239 19.54 16.32 6.92
N GLY A 240 19.41 16.57 5.62
CA GLY A 240 19.64 17.94 5.12
C GLY A 240 18.43 18.84 5.34
N ILE A 241 18.40 19.98 4.64
CA ILE A 241 17.42 21.07 4.82
C ILE A 241 16.10 20.60 4.17
N PRO A 242 14.91 20.70 4.77
CA PRO A 242 14.39 21.84 5.52
C PRO A 242 14.34 21.60 7.03
N LEU A 243 14.44 22.71 7.78
CA LEU A 243 14.48 22.74 9.24
C LEU A 243 13.16 22.27 9.91
N GLN A 244 12.06 22.17 9.16
CA GLN A 244 10.70 21.91 9.69
C GLN A 244 9.93 20.80 8.94
N VAL A 245 10.59 19.67 8.64
CA VAL A 245 9.87 18.48 8.14
C VAL A 245 8.94 17.94 9.23
N ARG A 246 7.69 17.66 8.87
CA ARG A 246 6.72 16.91 9.67
C ARG A 246 6.69 15.47 9.20
N TYR A 247 6.59 14.55 10.14
CA TYR A 247 6.42 13.12 9.84
C TYR A 247 5.07 12.67 10.34
N ARG A 248 4.28 12.06 9.47
CA ARG A 248 3.01 11.47 9.85
C ARG A 248 3.11 9.95 9.75
N PHE A 249 2.70 9.28 10.82
CA PHE A 249 2.65 7.84 10.93
C PHE A 249 1.20 7.39 10.84
N PHE A 250 0.97 6.30 10.12
CA PHE A 250 -0.33 5.65 9.99
C PHE A 250 -0.21 4.22 10.47
N LEU A 251 -1.19 3.77 11.26
CA LEU A 251 -1.21 2.43 11.83
C LEU A 251 -2.64 1.89 11.83
N ILE A 252 -2.79 0.63 11.43
CA ILE A 252 -3.98 -0.17 11.64
C ILE A 252 -3.52 -1.45 12.33
N GLY A 253 -4.13 -1.76 13.47
CA GLY A 253 -3.89 -3.01 14.20
C GLY A 253 -5.00 -4.01 13.94
N TYR A 254 -4.63 -5.28 13.75
CA TYR A 254 -5.57 -6.37 13.54
C TYR A 254 -5.39 -7.45 14.61
N SER A 255 -6.49 -8.05 15.04
CA SER A 255 -6.49 -9.26 15.87
C SER A 255 -7.74 -10.07 15.58
N ALA A 256 -7.60 -11.40 15.50
CA ALA A 256 -8.70 -12.32 15.19
C ALA A 256 -9.48 -11.95 13.91
N GLY A 257 -8.81 -11.34 12.93
CA GLY A 257 -9.40 -10.93 11.65
C GLY A 257 -10.17 -9.62 11.69
N GLU A 258 -10.12 -8.88 12.79
CA GLU A 258 -10.83 -7.62 12.98
C GLU A 258 -9.87 -6.45 13.24
N VAL A 259 -10.29 -5.25 12.85
CA VAL A 259 -9.56 -4.01 13.15
C VAL A 259 -9.75 -3.69 14.63
N VAL A 260 -8.67 -3.68 15.40
CA VAL A 260 -8.70 -3.38 16.84
C VAL A 260 -8.36 -1.92 17.17
N PHE A 261 -7.66 -1.25 16.25
CA PHE A 261 -7.44 0.19 16.27
C PHE A 261 -7.01 0.70 14.90
N ARG A 262 -7.28 1.98 14.63
CA ARG A 262 -6.76 2.71 13.48
C ARG A 262 -6.38 4.12 13.89
N GLU A 263 -5.10 4.46 13.78
CA GLU A 263 -4.59 5.74 14.27
C GLU A 263 -3.61 6.41 13.30
N SER A 264 -3.57 7.75 13.35
CA SER A 264 -2.48 8.51 12.74
C SER A 264 -1.97 9.61 13.66
N TYR A 265 -0.65 9.77 13.66
CA TYR A 265 0.06 10.72 14.50
C TYR A 265 1.01 11.55 13.65
N MET A 266 0.95 12.86 13.82
CA MET A 266 1.88 13.79 13.20
C MET A 266 2.88 14.28 14.24
N LEU A 267 4.16 14.13 13.92
CA LEU A 267 5.27 14.58 14.73
C LEU A 267 5.74 15.95 14.27
N PHE A 268 5.45 16.97 15.08
CA PHE A 268 5.91 18.35 14.86
C PHE A 268 7.28 18.56 15.49
N ASP A 269 8.18 19.22 14.76
CA ASP A 269 9.56 19.54 15.18
C ASP A 269 10.31 18.35 15.76
N LYS A 270 9.98 17.14 15.30
CA LYS A 270 10.59 15.86 15.72
C LYS A 270 10.38 15.52 17.20
N LYS A 271 9.54 16.25 17.94
CA LYS A 271 9.42 16.14 19.41
C LYS A 271 7.99 15.96 19.89
N ARG A 272 7.02 16.64 19.28
CA ARG A 272 5.64 16.66 19.78
C ARG A 272 4.74 15.80 18.89
N PRO A 273 4.34 14.60 19.34
CA PRO A 273 3.33 13.83 18.64
C PRO A 273 1.97 14.49 18.86
N VAL A 274 1.24 14.69 17.78
CA VAL A 274 -0.13 15.18 17.76
C VAL A 274 -0.97 14.12 17.08
N ARG A 275 -2.03 13.68 17.73
CA ARG A 275 -2.98 12.77 17.10
C ARG A 275 -3.77 13.51 16.04
N ILE A 276 -3.88 12.91 14.86
CA ILE A 276 -4.73 13.40 13.78
C ILE A 276 -6.03 12.58 13.72
N GLN A 277 -5.93 11.27 13.94
CA GLN A 277 -7.05 10.34 14.00
C GLN A 277 -6.69 9.21 14.95
N GLY A 278 -7.63 8.66 15.70
CA GLY A 278 -7.38 7.48 16.52
C GLY A 278 -8.44 7.20 17.57
N ASP A 279 -8.66 5.93 17.82
CA ASP A 279 -9.76 5.42 18.63
C ASP A 279 -9.51 5.58 20.16
N TYR A 280 -8.24 5.69 20.60
CA TYR A 280 -7.88 5.62 22.02
C TYR A 280 -7.48 6.97 22.61
N LEU A 281 -8.43 7.84 22.94
CA LEU A 281 -8.22 9.26 23.34
C LEU A 281 -7.17 9.55 24.44
N SER A 282 -6.87 8.59 25.32
CA SER A 282 -6.02 8.80 26.50
C SER A 282 -4.53 8.44 26.35
N SER A 283 -4.11 7.75 25.29
CA SER A 283 -2.72 7.24 25.17
C SER A 283 -1.99 7.79 23.94
N LEU A 284 -1.26 8.89 24.11
CA LEU A 284 -0.34 9.39 23.08
C LEU A 284 0.96 8.56 23.06
N PRO A 285 1.53 8.24 21.89
CA PRO A 285 2.83 7.62 21.81
C PRO A 285 3.91 8.56 22.33
N THR A 286 4.98 8.01 22.89
CA THR A 286 6.16 8.79 23.29
C THR A 286 7.07 9.01 22.10
N ALA A 287 7.47 10.25 21.85
CA ALA A 287 8.39 10.58 20.76
C ALA A 287 9.85 10.65 21.26
N THR A 288 10.75 10.03 20.51
CA THR A 288 12.20 10.21 20.67
C THR A 288 12.81 10.56 19.31
N ASN A 289 13.99 11.19 19.32
CA ASN A 289 14.66 11.57 18.08
C ASN A 289 16.17 11.57 18.26
N GLY A 290 16.87 11.54 17.12
CA GLY A 290 18.29 11.74 17.03
C GLY A 290 18.69 12.26 15.66
N ARG A 291 20.00 12.29 15.39
CA ARG A 291 20.49 12.71 14.07
C ARG A 291 20.04 11.69 13.01
N GLY A 292 19.22 12.13 12.05
CA GLY A 292 18.76 11.32 10.92
C GLY A 292 17.65 10.31 11.24
N TRP A 293 17.00 10.40 12.41
CA TRP A 293 15.86 9.55 12.74
C TRP A 293 14.89 10.18 13.74
N VAL A 294 13.65 9.70 13.74
CA VAL A 294 12.61 9.96 14.75
C VAL A 294 11.94 8.64 15.10
N ALA A 295 11.40 8.51 16.30
CA ALA A 295 10.66 7.33 16.69
C ALA A 295 9.43 7.67 17.52
N LEU A 296 8.35 6.89 17.30
CA LEU A 296 7.17 6.86 18.15
C LEU A 296 7.12 5.51 18.86
N THR A 297 6.99 5.53 20.18
CA THR A 297 6.78 4.35 21.01
C THR A 297 5.33 4.26 21.43
N PHE A 298 4.66 3.20 21.01
CA PHE A 298 3.28 2.88 21.31
C PHE A 298 3.27 1.86 22.44
N ASP A 299 2.72 2.25 23.57
CA ASP A 299 2.48 1.38 24.71
C ASP A 299 1.10 0.72 24.61
N PHE A 300 0.99 -0.57 24.91
CA PHE A 300 -0.24 -1.36 24.81
C PHE A 300 -0.83 -1.78 26.17
N ASP A 301 -0.48 -1.10 27.27
CA ASP A 301 -1.05 -1.35 28.61
C ASP A 301 -2.59 -1.16 28.65
N HIS A 302 -3.11 -0.27 27.80
CA HIS A 302 -4.52 0.14 27.80
C HIS A 302 -5.21 0.02 26.43
N ARG A 303 -4.64 -0.77 25.52
CA ARG A 303 -5.21 -1.07 24.20
C ARG A 303 -4.81 -2.48 23.78
N PRO A 304 -5.63 -3.16 22.96
CA PRO A 304 -5.31 -4.51 22.48
C PRO A 304 -3.96 -4.53 21.75
N PHE A 305 -3.09 -5.44 22.18
CA PHE A 305 -1.87 -5.73 21.45
C PHE A 305 -2.23 -6.46 20.14
N PRO A 306 -1.84 -5.94 18.97
CA PRO A 306 -2.28 -6.50 17.69
C PRO A 306 -1.52 -7.79 17.34
N GLU A 307 -2.16 -8.70 16.61
CA GLU A 307 -1.49 -9.85 15.97
C GLU A 307 -0.76 -9.43 14.69
N SER A 308 -1.18 -8.34 14.04
CA SER A 308 -0.46 -7.71 12.94
C SER A 308 -0.71 -6.21 12.85
N LEU A 309 0.23 -5.50 12.25
CA LEU A 309 0.18 -4.06 11.99
C LEU A 309 0.28 -3.81 10.49
N PHE A 310 -0.64 -3.03 9.95
CA PHE A 310 -0.47 -2.41 8.64
C PHE A 310 -0.12 -0.94 8.83
N LEU A 311 1.02 -0.52 8.31
CA LEU A 311 1.60 0.77 8.64
C LEU A 311 2.23 1.47 7.44
N SER A 312 2.26 2.79 7.52
CA SER A 312 2.88 3.68 6.53
C SER A 312 3.40 4.94 7.24
N ALA A 313 4.29 5.66 6.57
CA ALA A 313 4.75 6.95 7.02
C ALA A 313 4.87 7.91 5.83
N GLU A 314 4.63 9.19 6.07
CA GLU A 314 4.87 10.25 5.09
C GLU A 314 5.66 11.38 5.73
N SER A 315 6.39 12.11 4.88
CA SER A 315 7.06 13.34 5.26
C SER A 315 6.47 14.49 4.46
N SER A 316 6.31 15.64 5.11
CA SER A 316 5.78 16.85 4.48
C SER A 316 6.39 18.12 5.06
N ILE A 317 6.34 19.19 4.30
CA ILE A 317 6.65 20.54 4.80
C ILE A 317 5.40 21.19 5.44
N PRO A 318 5.53 22.31 6.18
CA PRO A 318 4.41 22.92 6.89
C PRO A 318 3.18 23.30 6.06
N THR A 319 3.33 23.49 4.75
CA THR A 319 2.25 23.72 3.78
C THR A 319 1.50 22.45 3.38
N ASN A 320 1.81 21.31 4.01
CA ASN A 320 1.31 19.97 3.69
C ASN A 320 1.67 19.46 2.29
N LEU A 321 2.68 20.06 1.65
CA LEU A 321 3.26 19.46 0.46
C LEU A 321 4.06 18.22 0.89
N MET A 322 3.61 17.05 0.41
CA MET A 322 4.26 15.77 0.63
C MET A 322 5.64 15.79 -0.04
N LEU A 323 6.67 15.41 0.73
CA LEU A 323 8.03 15.25 0.26
C LEU A 323 8.27 13.82 -0.16
N ASP A 324 7.93 12.88 0.73
CA ASP A 324 8.19 11.47 0.54
C ASP A 324 7.20 10.60 1.32
N ARG A 325 7.17 9.30 0.98
CA ARG A 325 6.25 8.32 1.55
C ARG A 325 6.87 6.93 1.59
N LEU A 326 6.76 6.29 2.74
CA LEU A 326 6.94 4.85 2.87
C LEU A 326 5.63 4.12 2.48
N PRO A 327 5.64 3.18 1.52
CA PRO A 327 4.45 2.43 1.14
C PRO A 327 3.87 1.65 2.32
N TRP A 328 2.56 1.40 2.28
CA TRP A 328 1.88 0.59 3.28
C TRP A 328 2.49 -0.81 3.33
N SER A 329 2.88 -1.27 4.52
CA SER A 329 3.61 -2.51 4.72
C SER A 329 3.02 -3.32 5.87
N MET A 330 2.72 -4.60 5.61
CA MET A 330 2.14 -5.51 6.61
C MET A 330 3.24 -6.11 7.48
N VAL A 331 3.09 -5.99 8.80
CA VAL A 331 4.02 -6.52 9.80
C VAL A 331 3.26 -7.49 10.70
N ILE A 332 3.57 -8.77 10.60
CA ILE A 332 2.92 -9.87 11.32
C ILE A 332 3.72 -10.16 12.60
N MET A 333 3.04 -10.16 13.75
CA MET A 333 3.67 -10.50 15.02
C MET A 333 3.83 -12.00 15.11
N GLU A 334 5.07 -12.48 15.22
CA GLU A 334 5.28 -13.92 15.42
C GLU A 334 4.72 -14.33 16.78
N LYS A 335 3.96 -15.42 16.80
CA LYS A 335 3.54 -16.07 18.04
C LYS A 335 4.82 -16.65 18.65
N GLY A 336 5.23 -16.13 19.80
CA GLY A 336 6.41 -16.64 20.50
C GLY A 336 6.29 -18.16 20.61
N ASN A 337 7.36 -18.88 20.25
CA ASN A 337 7.38 -20.33 20.34
C ASN A 337 6.86 -20.74 21.73
N LYS A 338 5.65 -21.31 21.79
CA LYS A 338 5.31 -22.17 22.92
C LYS A 338 6.27 -23.35 22.78
N ASN A 339 7.34 -23.34 23.57
CA ASN A 339 8.25 -24.46 23.70
C ASN A 339 7.43 -25.76 23.68
N ARG A 340 7.67 -26.61 22.68
CA ARG A 340 7.23 -28.00 22.68
C ARG A 340 8.03 -28.77 23.73
#